data_AF-A0A1J3HDL1-F1
#
_entry.id   AF-A0A1J3HDL1-F1
#
_cell.length_a   1.000
_cell.length_b   1.000
_cell.length_c   1.000
_cell.angle_alpha   90.00
_cell.angle_beta   90.00
_cell.angle_gamma   90.00
#
_symmetry.space_group_name_H-M   'P 1'
#
loop_
_entity.id
_entity.type
_entity.pdbx_description
1 polymer ?
#
loop_
_entity_poly.entity_id
_entity_poly.type
_entity_poly.pdbx_seq_one_letter_code
_entity_poly.pdbx_strand_id
1 'polypeptide(L)' 'GEGSDTDYVFTAVLSSLAATEYVGLGRQIHCITVKNGLLSFVALSNVLVTMYSKCESLTEACKMFDSSGDRNSITWSAM' A
#
# COMPACT_ATOMS: atom_id res chain seq x y z
N GLY A 1 -2.82 -21.43 -3.43
CA GLY A 1 -1.92 -20.98 -2.36
C GLY A 1 -0.69 -20.28 -2.91
N GLU A 2 -0.85 -19.38 -3.89
CA GLU A 2 0.26 -18.56 -4.43
C GLU A 2 0.07 -17.05 -4.15
N GLY A 3 -1.11 -16.66 -3.65
CA GLY A 3 -1.42 -15.27 -3.30
C GLY A 3 -0.79 -14.80 -1.99
N SER A 4 -0.37 -15.72 -1.10
CA SER A 4 0.13 -15.43 0.26
C SER A 4 1.63 -15.18 0.38
N ASP A 5 2.40 -15.49 -0.66
CA ASP A 5 3.84 -15.19 -0.67
C ASP A 5 4.10 -13.85 -1.37
N THR A 6 3.33 -13.58 -2.42
CA THR A 6 3.45 -12.35 -3.21
C THR A 6 3.02 -11.13 -2.40
N ASP A 7 1.90 -11.22 -1.67
CA ASP A 7 1.43 -10.15 -0.78
C ASP A 7 2.40 -9.87 0.38
N TYR A 8 3.05 -10.89 0.93
CA TYR A 8 4.07 -10.76 1.97
C TYR A 8 5.30 -10.00 1.46
N VAL A 9 5.80 -10.35 0.26
CA VAL A 9 6.96 -9.67 -0.34
C VAL A 9 6.64 -8.19 -0.60
N PHE A 10 5.48 -7.89 -1.21
CA PHE A 10 5.08 -6.50 -1.43
C PHE A 10 4.89 -5.73 -0.11
N THR A 11 4.34 -6.37 0.91
CA THR A 11 4.19 -5.78 2.25
C THR A 11 5.53 -5.41 2.86
N ALA A 12 6.50 -6.33 2.83
CA ALA A 12 7.83 -6.12 3.39
C ALA A 12 8.60 -5.02 2.63
N VAL A 13 8.57 -5.05 1.30
CA VAL A 13 9.24 -4.05 0.46
C VAL A 13 8.62 -2.68 0.67
N LEU A 14 7.30 -2.53 0.59
CA LEU A 14 6.67 -1.22 0.77
C LEU A 14 6.86 -0.66 2.19
N SER A 15 6.96 -1.53 3.20
CA SER A 15 7.26 -1.11 4.58
C SER A 15 8.67 -0.54 4.74
N SER A 16 9.66 -1.07 4.00
CA SER A 16 11.03 -0.52 4.00
C SER A 16 11.16 0.75 3.18
N LEU A 17 10.23 1.00 2.24
CA LEU A 17 10.17 2.22 1.42
C LEU A 17 9.38 3.36 2.06
N ALA A 18 9.01 3.23 3.32
CA ALA A 18 8.23 4.22 4.03
C ALA A 18 9.08 5.40 4.56
N ALA A 19 9.99 5.90 3.73
CA ALA A 19 10.77 7.12 3.93
C ALA A 19 10.61 8.01 2.69
N THR A 20 10.56 9.33 2.88
CA THR A 20 10.22 10.34 1.86
C THR A 20 11.09 10.25 0.60
N GLU A 21 12.35 9.81 0.75
CA GLU A 21 13.31 9.60 -0.34
C GLU A 21 12.92 8.47 -1.32
N TYR A 22 12.02 7.57 -0.93
CA TYR A 22 11.63 6.40 -1.74
C TYR A 22 10.25 6.49 -2.36
N VAL A 23 9.55 7.63 -2.26
CA VAL A 23 8.18 7.77 -2.80
C VAL A 23 8.08 7.44 -4.30
N GLY A 24 9.14 7.71 -5.07
CA GLY A 24 9.21 7.34 -6.49
C GLY A 24 9.23 5.83 -6.72
N LEU A 25 9.94 5.07 -5.88
CA LEU A 25 9.96 3.60 -5.92
C LEU A 25 8.63 3.03 -5.42
N GLY A 26 8.05 3.61 -4.35
CA GLY A 26 6.72 3.26 -3.87
C GLY A 26 5.63 3.40 -4.95
N ARG A 27 5.69 4.45 -5.77
CA ARG A 27 4.79 4.63 -6.93
C ARG A 27 4.97 3.55 -8.00
N GLN A 28 6.22 3.14 -8.29
CA GLN A 28 6.48 2.07 -9.25
C GLN A 28 5.88 0.75 -8.76
N ILE A 29 6.04 0.44 -7.48
CA ILE A 29 5.46 -0.75 -6.86
C ILE A 29 3.94 -0.67 -6.90
N HIS A 30 3.33 0.47 -6.50
CA HIS A 30 1.89 0.68 -6.61
C HIS A 30 1.36 0.38 -8.03
N CYS A 31 2.02 0.89 -9.08
CA CYS A 31 1.66 0.58 -10.47
C CYS A 31 1.72 -0.92 -10.79
N ILE A 32 2.71 -1.65 -10.26
CA ILE A 32 2.81 -3.11 -10.43
C ILE A 32 1.65 -3.80 -9.70
N THR A 33 1.32 -3.37 -8.48
CA THR A 33 0.22 -3.92 -7.68
C THR A 33 -1.12 -3.75 -8.40
N VAL A 34 -1.38 -2.57 -8.98
CA VAL A 34 -2.57 -2.28 -9.79
C VAL A 34 -2.63 -3.16 -11.04
N LYS A 35 -1.53 -3.22 -11.80
CA LYS A 35 -1.47 -4.00 -13.06
C LYS A 35 -1.75 -5.49 -12.86
N ASN A 36 -1.40 -6.03 -11.69
CA ASN A 36 -1.60 -7.44 -11.35
C ASN A 36 -2.90 -7.69 -10.57
N GLY A 37 -3.76 -6.68 -10.39
CA GLY A 37 -5.03 -6.83 -9.67
C GLY A 37 -4.87 -7.10 -8.16
N LEU A 38 -3.70 -6.81 -7.60
CA LEU A 38 -3.36 -7.16 -6.21
C LEU A 38 -3.95 -6.18 -5.18
N LEU A 39 -4.56 -5.07 -5.60
CA LEU A 39 -5.22 -4.13 -4.68
C LEU A 39 -6.47 -4.73 -3.99
N SER A 40 -7.00 -5.86 -4.48
CA SER A 40 -8.05 -6.60 -3.79
C SER A 40 -7.60 -7.18 -2.45
N PHE A 41 -6.28 -7.30 -2.22
CA PHE A 41 -5.74 -7.74 -0.93
C PHE A 41 -5.66 -6.54 0.03
N VAL A 42 -6.47 -6.57 1.08
CA VAL A 42 -6.55 -5.49 2.09
C VAL A 42 -5.18 -5.18 2.73
N ALA A 43 -4.35 -6.20 2.95
CA ALA A 43 -2.99 -6.03 3.46
C ALA A 43 -2.15 -5.09 2.58
N LEU A 44 -2.18 -5.29 1.26
CA LEU A 44 -1.41 -4.48 0.31
C LEU A 44 -1.94 -3.05 0.22
N SER A 45 -3.26 -2.88 0.26
CA SER A 45 -3.88 -1.56 0.31
C SER A 45 -3.46 -0.78 1.57
N ASN A 46 -3.46 -1.41 2.75
CA ASN A 46 -3.05 -0.77 4.00
C ASN A 46 -1.55 -0.40 4.02
N VAL A 47 -0.71 -1.24 3.41
CA VAL A 47 0.72 -0.96 3.31
C VAL A 47 1.00 0.22 2.36
N LEU A 48 0.26 0.33 1.25
CA LEU A 48 0.35 1.50 0.37
C LEU A 48 -0.11 2.79 1.06
N VAL A 49 -1.20 2.75 1.83
CA VAL A 49 -1.63 3.88 2.68
C VAL A 49 -0.50 4.30 3.62
N THR A 50 0.07 3.34 4.37
CA THR A 50 1.16 3.59 5.31
C THR A 50 2.39 4.19 4.63
N MET A 51 2.77 3.68 3.46
CA MET A 51 3.91 4.18 2.69
C MET A 51 3.68 5.63 2.22
N TYR A 52 2.51 5.94 1.66
CA TYR A 52 2.19 7.30 1.22
C TYR A 52 2.06 8.29 2.39
N SER A 53 1.48 7.87 3.53
CA SER A 53 1.41 8.70 4.74
C SER A 53 2.81 9.07 5.25
N LYS A 54 3.72 8.10 5.31
CA LYS A 54 5.12 8.31 5.75
C LYS A 54 5.97 9.08 4.73
N CYS A 55 5.60 9.08 3.45
CA CYS A 55 6.22 9.91 2.42
C CYS A 55 5.62 11.32 2.33
N GLU A 56 4.83 11.75 3.32
CA GLU A 56 4.11 13.03 3.35
C GLU A 56 3.16 13.24 2.14
N SER A 57 2.84 12.17 1.43
CA SER A 57 1.97 12.19 0.25
C SER A 57 0.52 11.89 0.65
N LEU A 58 -0.02 12.73 1.53
CA LEU A 58 -1.35 12.58 2.12
C LEU A 58 -2.46 12.42 1.07
N THR A 59 -2.41 13.17 -0.04
CA THR A 59 -3.38 13.05 -1.12
C THR A 59 -3.46 11.63 -1.69
N GLU A 60 -2.31 10.97 -1.85
CA GLU A 60 -2.26 9.61 -2.39
C GLU A 60 -2.63 8.58 -1.32
N ALA A 61 -2.25 8.81 -0.07
CA ALA A 61 -2.67 8.01 1.06
C ALA A 61 -4.21 8.00 1.21
N CYS A 62 -4.86 9.16 1.15
CA CYS A 62 -6.32 9.29 1.20
C CYS A 62 -7.00 8.59 0.02
N LYS A 63 -6.48 8.75 -1.21
CA LYS A 63 -7.01 8.02 -2.39
C LYS A 63 -6.96 6.51 -2.19
N MET A 64 -5.85 5.99 -1.66
CA MET A 64 -5.72 4.56 -1.38
C MET A 64 -6.70 4.10 -0.29
N PHE A 65 -6.82 4.89 0.78
CA PHE A 65 -7.79 4.63 1.85
C PHE A 65 -9.24 4.61 1.32
N ASP A 66 -9.62 5.58 0.48
CA ASP A 66 -10.96 5.67 -0.10
C ASP A 66 -11.26 4.58 -1.12
N SER A 67 -10.23 4.05 -1.78
CA SER A 67 -10.35 2.93 -2.72
C SER A 67 -10.46 1.56 -2.04
N SER A 68 -10.14 1.46 -0.75
CA SER A 68 -10.23 0.21 0.00
C SER A 68 -11.69 -0.10 0.32
N GLY A 69 -12.28 -1.06 -0.41
CA GLY A 69 -13.69 -1.42 -0.30
C GLY A 69 -14.11 -2.04 1.04
N ASP A 70 -13.15 -2.47 1.85
CA ASP A 70 -13.37 -3.10 3.16
C ASP A 70 -12.63 -2.31 4.25
N ARG A 71 -13.29 -1.27 4.76
CA ARG A 71 -12.80 -0.41 5.85
C ARG A 71 -12.82 -1.17 7.17
N ASN A 72 -11.85 -2.06 7.39
CA ASN A 72 -11.70 -2.74 8.69
C ASN A 72 -10.94 -1.85 9.69
N SER A 73 -10.90 -2.26 10.97
CA SER A 73 -10.24 -1.50 12.05
C SER A 73 -8.75 -1.20 11.78
N ILE A 74 -8.08 -2.00 10.95
CA ILE A 74 -6.66 -1.83 10.62
C ILE A 74 -6.48 -0.69 9.62
N THR A 75 -7.40 -0.53 8.68
CA THR A 75 -7.39 0.57 7.69
C THR A 75 -7.50 1.94 8.36
N TRP A 76 -8.29 2.07 9.44
CA TRP A 76 -8.38 3.30 10.23
C TRP A 76 -7.13 3.63 11.05
N SER A 77 -6.41 2.62 11.53
CA SER A 77 -5.17 2.82 12.30
C SER A 77 -3.93 3.13 11.43
N ALA A 78 -4.05 2.99 10.11
CA ALA A 78 -2.95 3.25 9.16
C ALA A 78 -2.90 4.70 8.65
N MET A 79 -3.93 5.51 8.94
CA MET A 79 -3.96 6.94 8.64
C MET A 79 -3.03 7.73 9.57
#